data_AF-A0A398CS39-F1
#
_entry.id   AF-A0A398CS39-F1
#
_cell.length_a   1.000
_cell.length_b   1.000
_cell.length_c   1.000
_cell.angle_alpha   90.00
_cell.angle_beta   90.00
_cell.angle_gamma   90.00
#
_symmetry.space_group_name_H-M   'P 1'
#
loop_
_entity.id
_entity.type
_entity.pdbx_description
1 polymer ?
#
loop_
_entity_poly.entity_id
_entity_poly.type
_entity_poly.pdbx_seq_one_letter_code
_entity_poly.pdbx_strand_id
1 'polypeptide(L)'
;MSFDVERFADLLKSAKGNRSINKYAQDIDISAAHISRLIRGLIGTPPSPETINKFAQGAHNGVSYNELMMAAGHIGKANVNEDGNADRETGSRLEKEFLHILLSELYQQDYEWSFEKSRGARFTPDFTIKLNNADYTVWHIELKSSTVIKDPYLYRLYGTIATLEMSPSVKFTIAVESLEAYNYIKDFPPVSLRANLFVMLVDFQKKAIVNEERLCRY
;
A
#
# COMPACT_ATOMS: atom_id res chain seq x y z
N MET A 1 -24.93 15.52 0.66
CA MET A 1 -24.09 14.76 -0.31
C MET A 1 -24.81 14.83 -1.64
N SER A 2 -24.14 15.29 -2.70
CA SER A 2 -24.77 15.59 -3.99
C SER A 2 -24.19 14.69 -5.07
N PHE A 3 -25.04 14.19 -5.97
CA PHE A 3 -24.61 13.47 -7.16
C PHE A 3 -23.88 14.44 -8.10
N ASP A 4 -22.62 14.11 -8.45
CA ASP A 4 -21.81 14.90 -9.37
C ASP A 4 -22.01 14.36 -10.80
N VAL A 5 -23.02 14.90 -11.47
CA VAL A 5 -23.49 14.45 -12.79
C VAL A 5 -22.39 14.58 -13.85
N GLU A 6 -21.63 15.67 -13.82
CA GLU A 6 -20.57 15.95 -14.79
C GLU A 6 -19.38 14.99 -14.59
N ARG A 7 -18.90 14.86 -13.36
CA ARG A 7 -17.81 13.94 -13.02
C ARG A 7 -18.17 12.48 -13.32
N PHE A 8 -19.41 12.08 -13.04
CA PHE A 8 -19.87 10.72 -13.34
C PHE A 8 -19.93 10.47 -14.85
N ALA A 9 -20.39 11.45 -15.65
CA ALA A 9 -20.44 11.33 -17.10
C ALA A 9 -19.05 11.15 -17.72
N ASP A 10 -18.04 11.88 -17.22
CA ASP A 10 -16.67 11.80 -17.74
C ASP A 10 -15.96 10.49 -17.36
N LEU A 11 -16.19 9.99 -16.15
CA LEU A 11 -15.76 8.65 -15.75
C LEU A 11 -16.40 7.57 -16.64
N LEU A 12 -17.68 7.71 -16.99
CA LEU A 12 -18.37 6.76 -17.86
C LEU A 12 -17.85 6.79 -19.31
N LYS A 13 -17.53 7.98 -19.84
CA LYS A 13 -16.85 8.12 -21.15
C LYS A 13 -15.49 7.45 -21.14
N SER A 14 -14.75 7.61 -20.05
CA SER A 14 -13.44 6.98 -19.86
C SER A 14 -13.56 5.45 -19.75
N ALA A 15 -14.51 4.94 -18.98
CA ALA A 15 -14.78 3.50 -18.85
C ALA A 15 -15.16 2.85 -20.19
N LYS A 16 -15.97 3.55 -21.01
CA LYS A 16 -16.30 3.13 -22.38
C LYS A 16 -15.03 3.02 -23.24
N GLY A 17 -14.08 3.94 -23.07
CA GLY A 17 -12.88 4.06 -23.90
C GLY A 17 -13.24 4.29 -25.36
N ASN A 18 -12.50 3.66 -26.28
CA ASN A 18 -12.68 3.83 -27.72
C ASN A 18 -13.86 3.03 -28.32
N ARG A 19 -14.63 2.30 -27.50
CA ARG A 19 -15.78 1.51 -27.97
C ARG A 19 -17.00 2.38 -28.26
N SER A 20 -17.92 1.88 -29.08
CA SER A 20 -19.26 2.47 -29.22
C SER A 20 -20.07 2.24 -27.94
N ILE A 21 -21.06 3.11 -27.68
CA ILE A 21 -21.96 2.95 -26.52
C ILE A 21 -22.69 1.61 -26.59
N ASN A 22 -23.07 1.16 -27.79
CA ASN A 22 -23.77 -0.12 -27.99
C ASN A 22 -22.89 -1.33 -27.64
N LYS A 23 -21.60 -1.28 -28.01
CA LYS A 23 -20.66 -2.37 -27.67
C LYS A 23 -20.43 -2.41 -26.16
N TYR A 24 -20.20 -1.26 -25.54
CA TYR A 24 -20.02 -1.18 -24.10
C TYR A 24 -21.27 -1.63 -23.32
N ALA A 25 -22.46 -1.23 -23.77
CA ALA A 25 -23.75 -1.66 -23.24
C ALA A 25 -23.93 -3.18 -23.27
N GLN A 26 -23.53 -3.81 -24.37
CA GLN A 26 -23.58 -5.26 -24.54
C GLN A 26 -22.61 -5.98 -23.59
N ASP A 27 -21.40 -5.44 -23.43
CA ASP A 27 -20.35 -6.05 -22.60
C ASP A 27 -20.73 -6.10 -21.09
N ILE A 28 -21.56 -5.16 -20.63
CA ILE A 28 -21.93 -5.02 -19.20
C ILE A 28 -23.40 -5.31 -18.90
N ASP A 29 -24.16 -5.77 -19.90
CA ASP A 29 -25.59 -6.06 -19.79
C ASP A 29 -26.41 -4.88 -19.23
N ILE A 30 -26.25 -3.69 -19.84
CA ILE A 30 -27.01 -2.47 -19.52
C ILE A 30 -27.50 -1.83 -20.82
N SER A 31 -28.72 -1.30 -20.85
CA SER A 31 -29.25 -0.66 -22.07
C SER A 31 -28.42 0.54 -22.54
N ALA A 32 -28.08 0.58 -23.84
CA ALA A 32 -27.32 1.68 -24.45
C ALA A 32 -28.00 3.06 -24.28
N ALA A 33 -29.33 3.08 -24.25
CA ALA A 33 -30.11 4.30 -24.00
C ALA A 33 -29.93 4.84 -22.57
N HIS A 34 -29.72 3.97 -21.59
CA HIS A 34 -29.44 4.37 -20.21
C HIS A 34 -28.03 4.94 -20.08
N ILE A 35 -27.03 4.28 -20.69
CA ILE A 35 -25.64 4.76 -20.75
C ILE A 35 -25.54 6.12 -21.45
N SER A 36 -26.22 6.27 -22.60
CA SER A 36 -26.24 7.52 -23.37
C SER A 36 -26.80 8.70 -22.58
N ARG A 37 -27.88 8.46 -21.80
CA ARG A 37 -28.46 9.49 -20.93
C ARG A 37 -27.53 9.89 -19.80
N LEU A 38 -26.81 8.93 -19.20
CA LEU A 38 -25.80 9.21 -18.17
C LEU A 38 -24.60 10.00 -18.71
N ILE A 39 -24.06 9.62 -19.88
CA ILE A 39 -22.93 10.33 -20.53
C ILE A 39 -23.28 11.77 -20.89
N ARG A 40 -24.56 12.04 -21.18
CA ARG A 40 -25.06 13.38 -21.52
C ARG A 40 -25.51 14.19 -20.30
N GLY A 41 -25.40 13.63 -19.09
CA GLY A 41 -25.84 14.28 -17.86
C GLY A 41 -27.36 14.50 -17.78
N LEU A 42 -28.15 13.75 -18.55
CA LEU A 42 -29.61 13.89 -18.61
C LEU A 42 -30.35 13.19 -17.46
N ILE A 43 -29.62 12.47 -16.61
CA ILE A 43 -30.14 11.82 -15.41
C ILE A 43 -29.55 12.55 -14.21
N GLY A 44 -30.40 13.20 -13.42
CA GLY A 44 -30.02 13.89 -12.18
C GLY A 44 -30.06 12.99 -10.93
N THR A 45 -30.40 11.71 -11.09
CA THR A 45 -30.42 10.70 -10.05
C THR A 45 -29.25 9.73 -10.19
N PRO A 46 -28.51 9.41 -9.12
CA PRO A 46 -27.38 8.49 -9.22
C PRO A 46 -27.86 7.07 -9.53
N PRO A 47 -27.14 6.30 -10.37
CA PRO A 47 -27.40 4.88 -10.58
C PRO A 47 -27.23 4.07 -9.29
N SER A 48 -27.83 2.87 -9.23
CA SER A 48 -27.64 1.98 -8.07
C SER A 48 -26.20 1.47 -7.98
N PRO A 49 -25.69 1.14 -6.77
CA PRO A 49 -24.36 0.55 -6.60
C PRO A 49 -24.13 -0.69 -7.46
N GLU A 50 -25.15 -1.54 -7.63
CA GLU A 50 -25.09 -2.70 -8.50
C GLU A 50 -24.87 -2.33 -9.98
N THR A 51 -25.55 -1.29 -10.46
CA THR A 51 -25.36 -0.75 -11.82
C THR A 51 -23.97 -0.15 -11.99
N ILE A 52 -23.46 0.52 -10.95
CA ILE A 52 -22.12 1.10 -10.92
C ILE A 52 -21.04 0.01 -10.98
N ASN A 53 -21.25 -1.12 -10.29
CA ASN A 53 -20.36 -2.27 -10.35
C ASN A 53 -20.26 -2.84 -11.77
N LYS A 54 -21.38 -2.97 -12.47
CA LYS A 54 -21.40 -3.41 -13.87
C LYS A 54 -20.61 -2.46 -14.79
N PHE A 55 -20.71 -1.14 -14.60
CA PHE A 55 -19.88 -0.18 -15.34
C PHE A 55 -18.38 -0.37 -15.07
N ALA A 56 -17.98 -0.56 -13.82
CA ALA A 56 -16.58 -0.74 -13.45
C ALA A 56 -16.00 -2.05 -14.02
N GLN A 57 -16.75 -3.15 -13.97
CA GLN A 57 -16.30 -4.46 -14.49
C GLN A 57 -16.01 -4.44 -15.99
N GLY A 58 -16.76 -3.65 -16.76
CA GLY A 58 -16.55 -3.50 -18.20
C GLY A 58 -15.58 -2.38 -18.60
N ALA A 59 -14.92 -1.69 -17.65
CA ALA A 59 -14.11 -0.52 -17.95
C ALA A 59 -12.75 -0.91 -18.58
N HIS A 60 -12.41 -0.28 -19.72
CA HIS A 60 -11.14 -0.55 -20.42
C HIS A 60 -9.98 0.37 -20.01
N ASN A 61 -10.27 1.50 -19.36
CA ASN A 61 -9.27 2.53 -19.00
C ASN A 61 -9.02 2.61 -17.49
N GLY A 62 -9.19 1.51 -16.75
CA GLY A 62 -8.85 1.47 -15.31
C GLY A 62 -9.78 2.27 -14.39
N VAL A 63 -10.97 2.68 -14.86
CA VAL A 63 -11.98 3.33 -14.02
C VAL A 63 -12.49 2.34 -12.98
N SER A 64 -12.30 2.68 -11.72
CA SER A 64 -12.64 1.83 -10.59
C SER A 64 -14.09 2.02 -10.15
N TYR A 65 -14.63 0.99 -9.51
CA TYR A 65 -15.93 1.02 -8.85
C TYR A 65 -16.04 2.18 -7.84
N ASN A 66 -14.97 2.43 -7.09
CA ASN A 66 -14.94 3.47 -6.07
C ASN A 66 -15.03 4.88 -6.66
N GLU A 67 -14.38 5.15 -7.79
CA GLU A 67 -14.46 6.46 -8.46
C GLU A 67 -15.88 6.77 -8.94
N LEU A 68 -16.55 5.77 -9.51
CA LEU A 68 -17.95 5.91 -9.93
C LEU A 68 -18.90 6.04 -8.73
N MET A 69 -18.65 5.33 -7.63
CA MET A 69 -19.43 5.40 -6.39
C MET A 69 -19.29 6.76 -5.69
N MET A 70 -18.10 7.35 -5.74
CA MET A 70 -17.85 8.71 -5.24
C MET A 70 -18.57 9.76 -6.08
N ALA A 71 -18.45 9.68 -7.42
CA ALA A 71 -19.14 10.59 -8.32
C ALA A 71 -20.67 10.45 -8.20
N ALA A 72 -21.16 9.23 -7.97
CA ALA A 72 -22.57 8.95 -7.68
C ALA A 72 -23.06 9.48 -6.33
N GLY A 73 -22.16 9.93 -5.45
CA GLY A 73 -22.51 10.43 -4.11
C GLY A 73 -22.89 9.34 -3.10
N HIS A 74 -22.59 8.07 -3.39
CA HIS A 74 -22.85 6.93 -2.50
C HIS A 74 -21.78 6.77 -1.42
N ILE A 75 -20.57 7.30 -1.66
CA ILE A 75 -19.45 7.30 -0.69
C ILE A 75 -19.07 8.76 -0.47
N GLY A 76 -19.06 9.22 0.79
CA GLY A 76 -18.63 10.57 1.13
C GLY A 76 -17.16 10.80 0.75
N LYS A 77 -16.79 12.04 0.42
CA LYS A 77 -15.38 12.48 0.21
C LYS A 77 -14.54 12.45 1.51
N ALA A 78 -14.73 11.44 2.36
CA ALA A 78 -13.83 11.14 3.45
C ALA A 78 -13.01 9.91 3.03
N ASN A 79 -11.76 10.18 2.64
CA ASN A 79 -10.69 9.19 2.39
C ASN A 79 -10.84 8.32 1.14
N VAL A 80 -10.82 8.95 -0.04
CA VAL A 80 -10.21 8.30 -1.21
C VAL A 80 -9.18 9.27 -1.75
N ASN A 81 -7.94 9.08 -1.31
CA ASN A 81 -6.79 9.72 -1.91
C ASN A 81 -6.71 9.23 -3.36
N GLU A 82 -6.68 10.16 -4.32
CA GLU A 82 -6.31 9.91 -5.72
C GLU A 82 -4.84 9.45 -5.86
N ASP A 83 -4.12 9.24 -4.75
CA ASP A 83 -2.78 8.64 -4.67
C ASP A 83 -2.76 7.10 -4.72
N GLY A 84 -3.90 6.41 -4.54
CA GLY A 84 -3.92 4.98 -4.22
C GLY A 84 -3.46 3.99 -5.31
N ASN A 85 -3.30 4.41 -6.57
CA ASN A 85 -2.82 3.52 -7.64
C ASN A 85 -1.32 3.71 -7.92
N ALA A 86 -0.85 4.96 -7.94
CA ALA A 86 0.57 5.27 -8.05
C ALA A 86 1.34 4.82 -6.80
N ASP A 87 0.76 4.97 -5.61
CA ASP A 87 1.41 4.63 -4.34
C ASP A 87 1.44 3.11 -4.09
N ARG A 88 0.45 2.36 -4.61
CA ARG A 88 0.48 0.88 -4.61
C ARG A 88 1.48 0.32 -5.62
N GLU A 89 1.57 0.91 -6.80
CA GLU A 89 2.54 0.49 -7.82
C GLU A 89 3.97 0.87 -7.41
N THR A 90 4.15 2.06 -6.82
CA THR A 90 5.42 2.54 -6.25
C THR A 90 5.82 1.71 -5.02
N GLY A 91 4.89 1.45 -4.10
CA GLY A 91 5.12 0.56 -2.95
C GLY A 91 5.53 -0.84 -3.38
N SER A 92 4.82 -1.45 -4.34
CA SER A 92 5.19 -2.75 -4.90
C SER A 92 6.55 -2.72 -5.62
N ARG A 93 6.93 -1.60 -6.23
CA ARG A 93 8.24 -1.43 -6.88
C ARG A 93 9.35 -1.31 -5.85
N LEU A 94 9.19 -0.48 -4.83
CA LEU A 94 10.17 -0.30 -3.75
C LEU A 94 10.37 -1.60 -2.97
N GLU A 95 9.29 -2.33 -2.65
CA GLU A 95 9.36 -3.66 -2.04
C GLU A 95 10.18 -4.64 -2.89
N LYS A 96 9.95 -4.67 -4.21
CA LYS A 96 10.73 -5.52 -5.13
C LYS A 96 12.19 -5.11 -5.18
N GLU A 97 12.48 -3.82 -5.33
CA GLU A 97 13.86 -3.33 -5.35
C GLU A 97 14.58 -3.64 -4.03
N PHE A 98 13.89 -3.47 -2.90
CA PHE A 98 14.44 -3.79 -1.59
C PHE A 98 14.68 -5.29 -1.43
N LEU A 99 13.75 -6.14 -1.89
CA LEU A 99 13.92 -7.58 -1.87
C LEU A 99 15.20 -8.02 -2.61
N HIS A 100 15.54 -7.39 -3.74
CA HIS A 100 16.79 -7.72 -4.44
C HIS A 100 18.03 -7.36 -3.61
N ILE A 101 18.03 -6.21 -2.94
CA ILE A 101 19.10 -5.79 -2.04
C ILE A 101 19.21 -6.76 -0.87
N LEU A 102 18.08 -7.07 -0.23
CA LEU A 102 18.00 -7.99 0.90
C LEU A 102 18.49 -9.40 0.56
N LEU A 103 18.09 -9.93 -0.61
CA LEU A 103 18.59 -11.21 -1.10
C LEU A 103 20.10 -11.17 -1.29
N SER A 104 20.64 -10.11 -1.90
CA SER A 104 22.08 -9.98 -2.12
C SER A 104 22.88 -9.96 -0.81
N GLU A 105 22.32 -9.39 0.25
CA GLU A 105 22.90 -9.39 1.59
C GLU A 105 22.81 -10.78 2.22
N LEU A 106 21.62 -11.40 2.18
CA LEU A 106 21.37 -12.72 2.76
C LEU A 106 22.22 -13.84 2.11
N TYR A 107 22.52 -13.73 0.81
CA TYR A 107 23.40 -14.69 0.12
C TYR A 107 24.87 -14.60 0.55
N GLN A 108 25.29 -13.52 1.22
CA GLN A 108 26.64 -13.36 1.74
C GLN A 108 26.79 -13.91 3.17
N GLN A 109 25.68 -14.27 3.81
CA GLN A 109 25.66 -14.79 5.17
C GLN A 109 25.98 -16.29 5.20
N ASP A 110 26.51 -16.76 6.33
CA ASP A 110 26.90 -18.15 6.55
C ASP A 110 25.78 -19.02 7.15
N TYR A 111 24.61 -18.42 7.41
CA TYR A 111 23.43 -19.08 7.95
C TYR A 111 22.35 -19.32 6.89
N GLU A 112 21.51 -20.34 7.14
CA GLU A 112 20.36 -20.62 6.28
C GLU A 112 19.20 -19.66 6.59
N TRP A 113 18.46 -19.28 5.54
CA TRP A 113 17.33 -18.37 5.65
C TRP A 113 16.18 -18.77 4.75
N SER A 114 14.95 -18.37 5.12
CA SER A 114 13.76 -18.55 4.28
C SER A 114 12.71 -17.46 4.54
N PHE A 115 11.95 -17.10 3.51
CA PHE A 115 10.83 -16.17 3.64
C PHE A 115 9.58 -16.87 4.19
N GLU A 116 8.96 -16.26 5.18
CA GLU A 116 7.66 -16.69 5.70
C GLU A 116 6.56 -15.75 5.20
N LYS A 117 5.54 -16.33 4.55
CA LYS A 117 4.32 -15.60 4.21
C LYS A 117 3.42 -15.56 5.43
N SER A 118 3.34 -14.42 6.10
CA SER A 118 2.41 -14.23 7.22
C SER A 118 0.97 -14.35 6.73
N ARG A 119 0.25 -15.41 7.14
CA ARG A 119 -1.19 -15.55 6.88
C ARG A 119 -1.98 -15.23 8.14
N GLY A 120 -2.89 -14.26 8.05
CA GLY A 120 -3.95 -14.06 9.05
C GLY A 120 -3.60 -13.24 10.30
N ALA A 121 -2.45 -12.56 10.34
CA ALA A 121 -2.13 -11.65 11.45
C ALA A 121 -2.77 -10.26 11.25
N ARG A 122 -3.12 -9.60 12.35
CA ARG A 122 -3.69 -8.23 12.34
C ARG A 122 -2.65 -7.18 11.87
N PHE A 123 -1.37 -7.50 11.98
CA PHE A 123 -0.24 -6.78 11.42
C PHE A 123 0.70 -7.81 10.79
N THR A 124 1.11 -7.58 9.54
CA THR A 124 2.07 -8.42 8.82
C THR A 124 3.20 -7.52 8.37
N PRO A 125 4.44 -7.70 8.88
CA PRO A 125 5.59 -6.98 8.37
C PRO A 125 5.75 -7.18 6.87
N ASP A 126 6.31 -6.19 6.18
CA ASP A 126 6.57 -6.28 4.73
C ASP A 126 7.43 -7.51 4.38
N PHE A 127 8.39 -7.84 5.25
CA PHE A 127 9.18 -9.07 5.14
C PHE A 127 9.31 -9.78 6.49
N THR A 128 9.13 -11.10 6.47
CA THR A 128 9.49 -11.98 7.59
C THR A 128 10.43 -13.06 7.09
N ILE A 129 11.61 -13.13 7.70
CA ILE A 129 12.66 -14.08 7.36
C ILE A 129 12.92 -14.97 8.57
N LYS A 130 12.86 -16.29 8.38
CA LYS A 130 13.39 -17.26 9.34
C LYS A 130 14.87 -17.39 9.13
N LEU A 131 15.62 -17.31 10.23
CA LEU A 131 17.06 -17.44 10.26
C LEU A 131 17.40 -18.67 11.09
N ASN A 132 18.14 -19.62 10.52
CA ASN A 132 18.59 -20.81 11.22
C ASN A 132 20.05 -20.64 11.61
N ASN A 133 20.42 -20.94 12.85
CA ASN A 133 21.79 -20.84 13.35
C ASN A 133 22.36 -19.40 13.37
N ALA A 134 21.50 -18.39 13.49
CA ALA A 134 21.88 -17.00 13.72
C ALA A 134 21.50 -16.54 15.15
N ASP A 135 22.04 -15.39 15.58
CA ASP A 135 21.73 -14.77 16.88
C ASP A 135 20.23 -14.47 17.06
N TYR A 136 19.53 -14.25 15.94
CA TYR A 136 18.09 -14.10 15.87
C TYR A 136 17.51 -15.24 15.05
N THR A 137 16.34 -15.75 15.43
CA THR A 137 15.65 -16.83 14.70
C THR A 137 14.60 -16.30 13.73
N VAL A 138 14.16 -15.06 13.93
CA VAL A 138 13.18 -14.37 13.08
C VAL A 138 13.63 -12.94 12.87
N TRP A 139 13.57 -12.48 11.62
CA TRP A 139 13.80 -11.10 11.25
C TRP A 139 12.56 -10.53 10.57
N HIS A 140 11.91 -9.59 11.26
CA HIS A 140 10.83 -8.79 10.72
C HIS A 140 11.40 -7.48 10.17
N ILE A 141 11.01 -7.12 8.96
CA ILE A 141 11.41 -5.87 8.32
C ILE A 141 10.16 -5.14 7.87
N GLU A 142 10.08 -3.87 8.27
CA GLU A 142 9.06 -2.94 7.83
C GLU A 142 9.71 -1.87 6.95
N LEU A 143 9.32 -1.81 5.68
CA LEU A 143 9.75 -0.80 4.74
C LEU A 143 8.88 0.44 4.88
N LYS A 144 9.51 1.61 4.99
CA LYS A 144 8.81 2.88 5.12
C LYS A 144 9.39 3.90 4.14
N SER A 145 8.51 4.47 3.32
CA SER A 145 8.88 5.63 2.51
C SER A 145 9.15 6.83 3.42
N SER A 146 10.11 7.65 2.98
CA SER A 146 10.54 8.88 3.65
C SER A 146 9.39 9.88 3.93
N THR A 147 8.30 9.83 3.16
CA THR A 147 7.10 10.66 3.36
C THR A 147 6.30 10.29 4.62
N VAL A 148 6.54 9.10 5.20
CA VAL A 148 5.74 8.52 6.28
C VAL A 148 6.41 8.66 7.66
N ILE A 149 7.61 9.24 7.75
CA ILE A 149 8.38 9.29 9.01
C ILE A 149 8.46 10.72 9.52
N LYS A 150 7.29 11.25 9.89
CA LYS A 150 7.11 12.42 10.76
C LYS A 150 5.99 12.10 11.75
N ASP A 151 5.89 12.87 12.82
CA ASP A 151 4.75 12.76 13.73
C ASP A 151 3.43 12.94 12.97
N PRO A 152 2.39 12.13 13.25
CA PRO A 152 2.26 11.12 14.33
C PRO A 152 2.61 9.67 13.92
N TYR A 153 3.14 9.45 12.72
CA TYR A 153 3.25 8.11 12.12
C TYR A 153 4.30 7.22 12.80
N LEU A 154 5.41 7.81 13.26
CA LEU A 154 6.45 7.06 13.97
C LEU A 154 5.94 6.47 15.29
N TYR A 155 5.21 7.26 16.09
CA TYR A 155 4.59 6.77 17.32
C TYR A 155 3.55 5.69 17.07
N ARG A 156 2.79 5.79 15.98
CA ARG A 156 1.88 4.72 15.57
C ARG A 156 2.63 3.43 15.27
N LEU A 157 3.75 3.49 14.57
CA LEU A 157 4.58 2.33 14.27
C LEU A 157 5.13 1.70 15.56
N TYR A 158 5.68 2.50 16.48
CA TYR A 158 6.11 1.97 17.79
C TYR A 158 4.98 1.35 18.59
N GLY A 159 3.80 1.97 18.58
CA GLY A 159 2.59 1.42 19.18
C GLY A 159 2.21 0.07 18.55
N THR A 160 2.27 -0.04 17.23
CA THR A 160 2.02 -1.30 16.51
C THR A 160 3.03 -2.37 16.91
N ILE A 161 4.33 -2.07 16.93
CA ILE A 161 5.36 -3.03 17.36
C ILE A 161 5.12 -3.47 18.81
N ALA A 162 4.69 -2.56 19.70
CA ALA A 162 4.37 -2.88 21.08
C ALA A 162 3.17 -3.84 21.24
N THR A 163 2.32 -3.99 20.21
CA THR A 163 1.23 -4.97 20.21
C THR A 163 1.61 -6.34 19.67
N LEU A 164 2.82 -6.51 19.15
CA LEU A 164 3.30 -7.79 18.62
C LEU A 164 3.85 -8.67 19.74
N GLU A 165 3.61 -9.97 19.63
CA GLU A 165 4.28 -10.96 20.48
C GLU A 165 5.74 -11.08 20.06
N MET A 166 6.61 -10.34 20.77
CA MET A 166 8.05 -10.34 20.55
C MET A 166 8.76 -11.28 21.53
N SER A 167 9.80 -11.97 21.07
CA SER A 167 10.73 -12.72 21.93
C SER A 167 12.15 -12.17 21.79
N PRO A 168 13.09 -12.50 22.71
CA PRO A 168 14.48 -12.07 22.60
C PRO A 168 15.18 -12.53 21.30
N SER A 169 14.66 -13.57 20.64
CA SER A 169 15.22 -14.11 19.40
C SER A 169 14.65 -13.45 18.14
N VAL A 170 13.74 -12.48 18.28
CA VAL A 170 13.17 -11.72 17.16
C VAL A 170 13.92 -10.42 16.97
N LYS A 171 14.38 -10.17 15.75
CA LYS A 171 14.89 -8.88 15.28
C LYS A 171 13.80 -8.14 14.53
N PHE A 172 13.56 -6.88 14.85
CA PHE A 172 12.67 -6.00 14.11
C PHE A 172 13.45 -4.83 13.53
N THR A 173 13.38 -4.63 12.22
CA THR A 173 14.09 -3.54 11.54
C THR A 173 13.09 -2.63 10.82
N ILE A 174 13.21 -1.32 11.03
CA ILE A 174 12.54 -0.30 10.23
C ILE A 174 13.51 0.13 9.12
N ALA A 175 13.21 -0.22 7.86
CA ALA A 175 14.02 0.11 6.71
C ALA A 175 13.51 1.38 6.02
N VAL A 176 14.42 2.32 5.76
CA VAL A 176 14.10 3.64 5.20
C VAL A 176 15.10 4.04 4.11
N GLU A 177 14.63 4.84 3.16
CA GLU A 177 15.42 5.25 1.99
C GLU A 177 16.11 6.61 2.16
N SER A 178 15.68 7.42 3.13
CA SER A 178 16.23 8.77 3.34
C SER A 178 17.05 8.88 4.62
N LEU A 179 18.17 9.59 4.53
CA LEU A 179 19.01 9.91 5.67
C LEU A 179 18.27 10.76 6.71
N GLU A 180 17.36 11.63 6.28
CA GLU A 180 16.50 12.43 7.17
C GLU A 180 15.64 11.52 8.06
N ALA A 181 14.93 10.54 7.46
CA ALA A 181 14.08 9.61 8.20
C ALA A 181 14.89 8.68 9.11
N TYR A 182 16.06 8.21 8.64
CA TYR A 182 16.98 7.39 9.42
C TYR A 182 17.43 8.13 10.69
N ASN A 183 17.89 9.37 10.54
CA ASN A 183 18.32 10.20 11.66
C ASN A 183 17.15 10.53 12.59
N TYR A 184 15.97 10.85 12.06
CA TYR A 184 14.79 11.13 12.89
C TYR A 184 14.42 9.94 13.79
N ILE A 185 14.36 8.72 13.24
CA ILE A 185 14.08 7.51 14.03
C ILE A 185 15.15 7.29 15.11
N LYS A 186 16.42 7.53 14.76
CA LYS A 186 17.55 7.40 15.66
C LYS A 186 17.52 8.41 16.80
N ASP A 187 17.11 9.65 16.51
CA ASP A 187 17.03 10.74 17.48
C ASP A 187 15.81 10.61 18.42
N PHE A 188 14.76 9.89 17.98
CA PHE A 188 13.53 9.68 18.74
C PHE A 188 13.21 8.18 18.96
N PRO A 189 14.11 7.39 19.57
CA PRO A 189 13.87 5.96 19.79
C PRO A 189 12.84 5.74 20.91
N PRO A 190 12.10 4.61 20.89
CA PRO A 190 11.16 4.31 21.95
C PRO A 190 11.89 3.84 23.22
N VAL A 191 11.55 4.44 24.37
CA VAL A 191 12.26 4.20 25.64
C VAL A 191 11.89 2.87 26.30
N SER A 192 10.66 2.40 26.14
CA SER A 192 10.12 1.24 26.88
C SER A 192 9.56 0.15 25.97
N LEU A 193 10.09 0.04 24.75
CA LEU A 193 9.67 -1.00 23.81
C LEU A 193 10.44 -2.30 24.08
N ARG A 194 9.71 -3.37 24.41
CA ARG A 194 10.27 -4.70 24.64
C ARG A 194 10.52 -5.42 23.31
N ALA A 195 11.51 -4.97 22.56
CA ALA A 195 11.90 -5.51 21.27
C ALA A 195 13.38 -5.29 20.99
N ASN A 196 14.00 -6.18 20.20
CA ASN A 196 15.26 -5.86 19.53
C ASN A 196 14.95 -5.04 18.28
N LEU A 197 14.85 -3.72 18.46
CA LEU A 197 14.48 -2.79 17.40
C LEU A 197 15.72 -2.18 16.75
N PHE A 198 15.72 -2.14 15.42
CA PHE A 198 16.76 -1.56 14.58
C PHE A 198 16.17 -0.57 13.58
N VAL A 199 17.00 0.35 13.12
CA VAL A 199 16.75 1.19 11.95
C VAL A 199 17.81 0.93 10.90
N MET A 200 17.40 0.84 9.63
CA MET A 200 18.26 0.53 8.50
C MET A 200 18.11 1.61 7.43
N LEU A 201 19.24 2.16 6.97
CA LEU A 201 19.30 3.06 5.82
C LEU A 201 19.63 2.25 4.56
N VAL A 202 18.75 2.34 3.57
CA VAL A 202 18.88 1.68 2.28
C VAL A 202 19.16 2.71 1.20
N ASP A 203 20.18 2.46 0.37
CA ASP A 203 20.46 3.25 -0.83
C ASP A 203 20.07 2.44 -2.06
N PHE A 204 18.88 2.71 -2.59
CA PHE A 204 18.33 2.03 -3.77
C PHE A 204 19.15 2.29 -5.05
N GLN A 205 19.85 3.42 -5.14
CA GLN A 205 20.70 3.72 -6.29
C GLN A 205 21.98 2.88 -6.26
N LYS A 206 22.60 2.75 -5.09
CA LYS A 206 23.77 1.88 -4.88
C LYS A 206 23.42 0.40 -4.71
N LYS A 207 22.12 0.08 -4.57
CA LYS A 207 21.59 -1.26 -4.31
C LYS A 207 22.22 -1.91 -3.08
N ALA A 208 22.34 -1.14 -2.00
CA ALA A 208 23.04 -1.58 -0.80
C ALA A 208 22.34 -1.10 0.46
N ILE A 209 22.49 -1.88 1.52
CA ILE A 209 22.24 -1.43 2.89
C ILE A 209 23.46 -0.59 3.30
N VAL A 210 23.24 0.69 3.59
CA VAL A 210 24.33 1.64 3.90
C VAL A 210 24.70 1.57 5.37
N ASN A 211 23.69 1.46 6.23
CA ASN A 211 23.90 1.41 7.67
C ASN A 211 22.72 0.73 8.36
N GLU A 212 22.98 0.11 9.51
CA GLU A 212 21.97 -0.42 10.41
C GLU A 212 22.39 -0.13 11.85
N GLU A 213 21.46 0.41 12.67
CA GLU A 213 21.74 0.76 14.06
C GLU A 213 20.64 0.19 14.98
N ARG A 214 21.07 -0.33 16.14
CA ARG A 214 20.16 -0.86 17.15
C ARG A 214 19.63 0.26 18.03
N LEU A 215 18.31 0.39 18.10
CA LEU A 215 17.61 1.39 18.91
C LEU A 215 17.21 0.84 20.27
N CYS A 216 16.74 -0.41 20.32
CA CYS A 216 16.27 -1.05 21.54
C CYS A 216 16.87 -2.46 21.67
N ARG A 217 17.03 -2.89 22.93
CA ARG A 217 17.41 -4.25 23.27
C ARG A 217 16.29 -4.86 24.10
N TYR A 218 15.93 -6.10 23.79
CA TYR A 218 14.98 -6.87 24.57
C TYR A 218 15.50 -7.15 25.99
#